data_AF-A0A9X2WL96-F1
#
_entry.id   AF-A0A9X2WL96-F1
#
_cell.length_a   1.000
_cell.length_b   1.000
_cell.length_c   1.000
_cell.angle_alpha   90.00
_cell.angle_beta   90.00
_cell.angle_gamma   90.00
#
_symmetry.space_group_name_H-M   'P 1'
#
loop_
_entity.id
_entity.type
_entity.pdbx_description
1 polymer ?
#
loop_
_entity_poly.entity_id
_entity_poly.type
_entity_poly.pdbx_seq_one_letter_code
_entity_poly.pdbx_strand_id
1 'polypeptide(L)'
;MLLPLSAAETPSRQQKSVNKIVWSIAGSDSGGGAGIQADLATIQDLNCHACTVITTLTAQNSVNVNLVEAVSEAMLFAQLDSLLSDMPPDAIKIGLIANQQQVNQLAQWLSASIVKANRYVPIILDPVMVASSGNLLNQHVVDFSPLRGVVSVITPNQSELIALARAFKSDARNQASSQAGNHAEVNHQADPQINIKDEFTSITPAITSSNEALTLANMVFMAQQVSRYLGCHVVAKGGDAAWQADRAMDVYVCQHVEGGSAEHNDSVFVLSSQRVDTANNHGSGCTLSSAMACFLAQDFVLHDAVVLAKAYVTSGLKQSIKVASGPGYLARTGWPTSLELMPHIVPLIVRDSANRLLNDASFEQQISQSMRQKKQYQFSKLSTPLEVYPVVANISMLEMLLGAGCKTLQLRLKPEISCCDKGIAFEDEQQKAQWIEQQVFNAIQLSRKFNAQLFINDHWQLALKYGAFGVHLGQEDALSADLAALAENNIALGLSSHSYFEILLATQVNPSYIALGHIFATTTKNMPSTPQGLTKLAKYTSLLKHHFPTVAIGGIDSQNLKDIAVTGVDDVAVVRAITQAREPVEAYKSLNKQWQTLKSLSVIADSKGLNNSTTSTEPYQEAL
;
A
#
# COMPACT_ATOMS: atom_id res chain seq x y z
N MET A 1 -33.92 38.97 -43.58
CA MET A 1 -34.54 38.56 -42.31
C MET A 1 -33.54 37.64 -41.62
N LEU A 2 -32.83 38.18 -40.62
CA LEU A 2 -31.87 37.45 -39.79
C LEU A 2 -32.67 36.65 -38.75
N LEU A 3 -32.38 35.35 -38.61
CA LEU A 3 -32.74 34.56 -37.44
C LEU A 3 -31.45 34.30 -36.64
N PRO A 4 -31.47 34.40 -35.29
CA PRO A 4 -30.25 34.47 -34.51
C PRO A 4 -29.65 33.08 -34.25
N LEU A 5 -28.32 33.04 -34.25
CA LEU A 5 -27.47 31.98 -33.73
C LEU A 5 -27.85 31.70 -32.27
N SER A 6 -28.19 30.45 -31.94
CA SER A 6 -28.32 30.02 -30.55
C SER A 6 -26.93 30.07 -29.90
N ALA A 7 -26.85 30.79 -28.79
CA ALA A 7 -25.65 30.88 -27.97
C ALA A 7 -25.11 29.48 -27.66
N ALA A 8 -23.82 29.28 -27.96
CA ALA A 8 -23.08 28.11 -27.53
C ALA A 8 -23.15 28.04 -26.00
N GLU A 9 -23.60 26.90 -25.49
CA GLU A 9 -23.56 26.59 -24.06
C GLU A 9 -22.10 26.66 -23.59
N THR A 10 -21.84 27.61 -22.69
CA THR A 10 -20.62 27.64 -21.87
C THR A 10 -20.42 26.28 -21.21
N PRO A 11 -19.20 25.72 -21.18
CA PRO A 11 -18.96 24.42 -20.56
C PRO A 11 -19.37 24.50 -19.08
N SER A 12 -20.26 23.59 -18.70
CA SER A 12 -20.74 23.41 -17.34
C SER A 12 -19.58 23.34 -16.35
N ARG A 13 -19.70 24.08 -15.23
CA ARG A 13 -18.96 23.92 -13.97
C ARG A 13 -18.49 22.46 -13.83
N GLN A 14 -17.19 22.22 -13.93
CA GLN A 14 -16.60 20.90 -13.69
C GLN A 14 -17.21 20.35 -12.39
N GLN A 15 -17.83 19.18 -12.50
CA GLN A 15 -18.41 18.46 -11.37
C GLN A 15 -17.26 18.21 -10.39
N LYS A 16 -17.12 19.05 -9.35
CA LYS A 16 -16.14 18.85 -8.29
C LYS A 16 -16.40 17.45 -7.73
N SER A 17 -15.41 16.57 -7.81
CA SER A 17 -15.49 15.26 -7.16
C SER A 17 -15.86 15.45 -5.70
N VAL A 18 -16.92 14.78 -5.23
CA VAL A 18 -17.29 14.82 -3.82
C VAL A 18 -16.12 14.26 -3.01
N ASN A 19 -15.63 15.01 -2.02
CA ASN A 19 -14.57 14.52 -1.15
C ASN A 19 -15.07 13.28 -0.42
N LYS A 20 -14.22 12.23 -0.35
CA LYS A 20 -14.53 10.98 0.34
C LYS A 20 -14.84 11.23 1.81
N ILE A 21 -15.87 10.60 2.35
CA ILE A 21 -16.35 10.84 3.71
C ILE A 21 -15.66 9.87 4.68
N VAL A 22 -14.98 10.40 5.69
CA VAL A 22 -14.34 9.61 6.76
C VAL A 22 -14.98 9.96 8.09
N TRP A 23 -15.46 8.94 8.80
CA TRP A 23 -15.97 9.10 10.16
C TRP A 23 -14.85 8.92 11.19
N SER A 24 -14.76 9.83 12.16
CA SER A 24 -14.01 9.62 13.41
C SER A 24 -14.99 9.37 14.56
N ILE A 25 -14.91 8.18 15.16
CA ILE A 25 -15.66 7.78 16.35
C ILE A 25 -14.67 7.77 17.52
N ALA A 26 -14.59 8.86 18.28
CA ALA A 26 -13.55 9.02 19.31
C ALA A 26 -13.92 10.04 20.39
N GLY A 27 -13.06 10.20 21.39
CA GLY A 27 -13.16 11.26 22.39
C GLY A 27 -12.76 12.63 21.85
N SER A 28 -13.36 13.69 22.38
CA SER A 28 -12.98 15.09 22.12
C SER A 28 -11.92 15.54 23.12
N ASP A 29 -10.78 16.00 22.62
CA ASP A 29 -9.67 16.59 23.39
C ASP A 29 -9.76 18.12 23.36
N SER A 30 -10.03 18.75 24.51
CA SER A 30 -10.08 20.22 24.59
C SER A 30 -8.74 20.91 24.28
N GLY A 31 -7.61 20.19 24.36
CA GLY A 31 -6.29 20.70 23.98
C GLY A 31 -6.05 20.71 22.47
N GLY A 32 -6.88 20.01 21.68
CA GLY A 32 -6.79 19.97 20.23
C GLY A 32 -5.65 19.11 19.66
N GLY A 33 -4.97 18.33 20.49
CA GLY A 33 -3.76 17.60 20.14
C GLY A 33 -3.96 16.15 19.75
N ALA A 34 -5.02 15.54 20.26
CA ALA A 34 -5.41 14.16 20.03
C ALA A 34 -6.91 14.05 19.76
N GLY A 35 -7.45 12.84 19.84
CA GLY A 35 -8.87 12.58 19.69
C GLY A 35 -9.44 13.09 18.36
N ILE A 36 -10.71 13.51 18.41
CA ILE A 36 -11.44 14.02 17.25
C ILE A 36 -10.73 15.21 16.59
N GLN A 37 -10.10 16.08 17.35
CA GLN A 37 -9.44 17.27 16.81
C GLN A 37 -8.24 16.90 15.92
N ALA A 38 -7.40 15.96 16.38
CA ALA A 38 -6.31 15.45 15.56
C ALA A 38 -6.82 14.66 14.34
N ASP A 39 -7.93 13.94 14.50
CA ASP A 39 -8.56 13.20 13.40
C ASP A 39 -9.09 14.14 12.32
N LEU A 40 -9.90 15.14 12.69
CA LEU A 40 -10.43 16.18 11.79
C LEU A 40 -9.30 16.87 11.02
N ALA A 41 -8.25 17.31 11.73
CA ALA A 41 -7.11 17.97 11.11
C ALA A 41 -6.40 17.07 10.10
N THR A 42 -6.26 15.78 10.39
CA THR A 42 -5.64 14.81 9.48
C THR A 42 -6.52 14.54 8.26
N ILE A 43 -7.82 14.35 8.47
CA ILE A 43 -8.77 14.02 7.41
C ILE A 43 -8.89 15.18 6.41
N GLN A 44 -8.94 16.41 6.91
CA GLN A 44 -8.96 17.61 6.07
C GLN A 44 -7.65 17.81 5.30
N ASP A 45 -6.49 17.60 5.95
CA ASP A 45 -5.17 17.74 5.31
C ASP A 45 -4.93 16.73 4.18
N LEU A 46 -5.59 15.56 4.25
CA LEU A 46 -5.58 14.54 3.21
C LEU A 46 -6.76 14.65 2.22
N ASN A 47 -7.45 15.80 2.21
CA ASN A 47 -8.52 16.16 1.29
C ASN A 47 -9.75 15.22 1.33
N CYS A 48 -10.09 14.71 2.51
CA CYS A 48 -11.33 13.99 2.78
C CYS A 48 -12.33 14.89 3.54
N HIS A 49 -13.61 14.56 3.48
CA HIS A 49 -14.64 15.18 4.31
C HIS A 49 -14.73 14.44 5.64
N ALA A 50 -14.61 15.16 6.75
CA ALA A 50 -14.57 14.56 8.08
C ALA A 50 -15.94 14.68 8.77
N CYS A 51 -16.48 13.55 9.22
CA CYS A 51 -17.63 13.51 10.11
C CYS A 51 -17.22 12.92 11.47
N THR A 52 -17.91 13.28 12.55
CA THR A 52 -17.49 12.91 13.91
C THR A 52 -18.62 12.35 14.72
N VAL A 53 -18.34 11.30 15.48
CA VAL A 53 -19.19 10.75 16.53
C VAL A 53 -18.40 10.81 17.83
N ILE A 54 -18.82 11.70 18.74
CA ILE A 54 -18.14 11.91 20.02
C ILE A 54 -18.56 10.80 20.99
N THR A 55 -17.58 10.05 21.53
CA THR A 55 -17.81 9.00 22.54
C THR A 55 -17.64 9.51 23.97
N THR A 56 -16.75 10.48 24.16
CA THR A 56 -16.40 11.07 25.46
C THR A 56 -15.89 12.49 25.30
N LEU A 57 -16.13 13.33 26.29
CA LEU A 57 -15.56 14.66 26.41
C LEU A 57 -14.43 14.61 27.43
N THR A 58 -13.26 15.13 27.08
CA THR A 58 -12.16 15.30 28.04
C THR A 58 -11.89 16.78 28.28
N ALA A 59 -11.81 17.16 29.55
CA ALA A 59 -11.13 18.39 29.95
C ALA A 59 -9.64 18.07 30.06
N GLN A 60 -8.92 18.24 28.96
CA GLN A 60 -7.52 17.87 28.79
C GLN A 60 -6.70 19.05 28.25
N ASN A 61 -5.43 19.09 28.62
CA ASN A 61 -4.43 19.97 28.01
C ASN A 61 -3.13 19.17 27.72
N SER A 62 -2.07 19.86 27.29
CA SER A 62 -0.80 19.21 26.94
C SER A 62 -0.11 18.43 28.07
N VAL A 63 -0.51 18.62 29.33
CA VAL A 63 0.16 18.05 30.52
C VAL A 63 -0.70 17.01 31.24
N ASN A 64 -2.02 17.19 31.30
CA ASN A 64 -2.88 16.30 32.08
C ASN A 64 -4.32 16.22 31.54
N VAL A 65 -5.03 15.19 32.00
CA VAL A 65 -6.48 15.02 31.85
C VAL A 65 -7.14 15.29 33.20
N ASN A 66 -8.00 16.30 33.27
CA ASN A 66 -8.69 16.71 34.51
C ASN A 66 -10.02 16.00 34.71
N LEU A 67 -10.78 15.80 33.63
CA LEU A 67 -12.12 15.19 33.68
C LEU A 67 -12.37 14.41 32.39
N VAL A 68 -13.06 13.29 32.51
CA VAL A 68 -13.52 12.45 31.40
C VAL A 68 -15.00 12.16 31.62
N GLU A 69 -15.84 12.54 30.66
CA GLU A 69 -17.28 12.30 30.72
C GLU A 69 -17.76 11.60 29.44
N ALA A 70 -18.24 10.37 29.60
CA ALA A 70 -18.83 9.62 28.50
C ALA A 70 -20.12 10.30 28.02
N VAL A 71 -20.33 10.37 26.70
CA VAL A 71 -21.63 10.80 26.19
C VAL A 71 -22.70 9.77 26.53
N SER A 72 -23.94 10.23 26.71
CA SER A 72 -25.07 9.33 26.91
C SER A 72 -25.28 8.40 25.71
N GLU A 73 -25.81 7.21 25.96
CA GLU A 73 -26.19 6.23 24.93
C GLU A 73 -27.10 6.85 23.85
N ALA A 74 -28.11 7.62 24.27
CA ALA A 74 -29.03 8.29 23.36
C ALA A 74 -28.29 9.25 22.41
N MET A 75 -27.29 9.99 22.92
CA MET A 75 -26.49 10.89 22.10
C MET A 75 -25.53 10.14 21.17
N LEU A 76 -24.94 9.03 21.64
CA LEU A 76 -24.07 8.19 20.81
C LEU A 76 -24.83 7.67 19.58
N PHE A 77 -26.00 7.08 19.78
CA PHE A 77 -26.84 6.57 18.69
C PHE A 77 -27.41 7.69 17.80
N ALA A 78 -27.88 8.80 18.39
CA ALA A 78 -28.39 9.92 17.61
C ALA A 78 -27.34 10.49 16.64
N GLN A 79 -26.07 10.57 17.04
CA GLN A 79 -24.98 10.96 16.14
C GLN A 79 -24.77 9.94 15.02
N LEU A 80 -24.65 8.65 15.37
CA LEU A 80 -24.44 7.55 14.41
C LEU A 80 -25.55 7.49 13.35
N ASP A 81 -26.81 7.53 13.78
CA ASP A 81 -27.97 7.42 12.90
C ASP A 81 -28.13 8.68 12.03
N SER A 82 -27.86 9.87 12.59
CA SER A 82 -27.89 11.13 11.83
C SER A 82 -26.87 11.11 10.70
N LEU A 83 -25.61 10.72 10.99
CA LEU A 83 -24.58 10.63 9.96
C LEU A 83 -24.90 9.55 8.93
N LEU A 84 -25.38 8.38 9.35
CA LEU A 84 -25.70 7.30 8.40
C LEU A 84 -26.78 7.71 7.40
N SER A 85 -27.74 8.53 7.84
CA SER A 85 -28.88 8.95 7.01
C SER A 85 -28.54 9.92 5.87
N ASP A 86 -27.48 10.72 6.00
CA ASP A 86 -27.14 11.81 5.07
C ASP A 86 -25.68 11.78 4.57
N MET A 87 -24.75 11.31 5.42
CA MET A 87 -23.31 11.35 5.18
C MET A 87 -22.67 9.96 5.44
N PRO A 88 -23.06 8.90 4.71
CA PRO A 88 -22.53 7.56 4.92
C PRO A 88 -21.01 7.51 4.71
N PRO A 89 -20.27 6.70 5.48
CA PRO A 89 -18.81 6.71 5.45
C PRO A 89 -18.24 5.92 4.27
N ASP A 90 -17.17 6.42 3.69
CA ASP A 90 -16.22 5.67 2.85
C ASP A 90 -15.14 4.97 3.69
N ALA A 91 -14.85 5.46 4.89
CA ALA A 91 -14.05 4.76 5.91
C ALA A 91 -14.44 5.22 7.32
N ILE A 92 -14.20 4.36 8.32
CA ILE A 92 -14.44 4.67 9.73
C ILE A 92 -13.15 4.49 10.51
N LYS A 93 -12.75 5.50 11.27
CA LYS A 93 -11.72 5.41 12.31
C LYS A 93 -12.38 5.42 13.68
N ILE A 94 -12.01 4.47 14.52
CA ILE A 94 -12.45 4.36 15.91
C ILE A 94 -11.25 4.64 16.80
N GLY A 95 -11.38 5.59 17.72
CA GLY A 95 -10.36 5.92 18.73
C GLY A 95 -10.81 5.56 20.14
N LEU A 96 -10.62 6.50 21.08
CA LEU A 96 -11.03 6.31 22.47
C LEU A 96 -12.53 6.02 22.59
N ILE A 97 -12.88 4.92 23.24
CA ILE A 97 -14.24 4.57 23.67
C ILE A 97 -14.27 4.59 25.19
N ALA A 98 -15.30 5.20 25.78
CA ALA A 98 -15.28 5.57 27.20
C ALA A 98 -15.34 4.37 28.15
N ASN A 99 -16.05 3.30 27.77
CA ASN A 99 -16.29 2.15 28.63
C ASN A 99 -16.74 0.92 27.82
N GLN A 100 -16.82 -0.23 28.51
CA GLN A 100 -17.23 -1.50 27.90
C GLN A 100 -18.64 -1.48 27.31
N GLN A 101 -19.57 -0.76 27.96
CA GLN A 101 -20.95 -0.66 27.48
C GLN A 101 -20.99 -0.01 26.09
N GLN A 102 -20.27 1.10 25.89
CA GLN A 102 -20.17 1.75 24.58
C GLN A 102 -19.49 0.85 23.53
N VAL A 103 -18.49 0.04 23.90
CA VAL A 103 -17.90 -0.92 22.94
C VAL A 103 -18.93 -1.94 22.47
N ASN A 104 -19.68 -2.53 23.41
CA ASN A 104 -20.71 -3.51 23.07
C ASN A 104 -21.79 -2.90 22.17
N GLN A 105 -22.24 -1.69 22.49
CA GLN A 105 -23.24 -0.94 21.71
C GLN A 105 -22.74 -0.59 20.31
N LEU A 106 -21.52 -0.06 20.21
CA LEU A 106 -20.92 0.29 18.92
C LEU A 106 -20.70 -0.95 18.05
N ALA A 107 -20.22 -2.05 18.62
CA ALA A 107 -20.04 -3.30 17.91
C ALA A 107 -21.36 -3.84 17.33
N GLN A 108 -22.43 -3.81 18.12
CA GLN A 108 -23.76 -4.21 17.68
C GLN A 108 -24.27 -3.31 16.56
N TRP A 109 -24.12 -1.98 16.69
CA TRP A 109 -24.55 -1.02 15.68
C TRP A 109 -23.78 -1.16 14.37
N LEU A 110 -22.45 -1.23 14.43
CA LEU A 110 -21.61 -1.41 13.23
C LEU A 110 -21.95 -2.71 12.49
N SER A 111 -22.16 -3.80 13.23
CA SER A 111 -22.57 -5.07 12.66
C SER A 111 -23.93 -4.97 11.97
N ALA A 112 -24.90 -4.30 12.59
CA ALA A 112 -26.26 -4.18 12.07
C ALA A 112 -26.38 -3.21 10.88
N SER A 113 -25.67 -2.09 10.94
CA SER A 113 -25.87 -0.94 10.04
C SER A 113 -24.82 -0.82 8.94
N ILE A 114 -23.58 -1.26 9.18
CA ILE A 114 -22.49 -1.16 8.21
C ILE A 114 -22.20 -2.51 7.57
N VAL A 115 -21.90 -3.53 8.37
CA VAL A 115 -21.47 -4.85 7.85
C VAL A 115 -22.59 -5.54 7.07
N LYS A 116 -23.84 -5.52 7.57
CA LYS A 116 -24.98 -6.15 6.89
C LYS A 116 -25.48 -5.40 5.65
N ALA A 117 -25.05 -4.15 5.42
CA ALA A 117 -25.51 -3.34 4.29
C ALA A 117 -24.88 -3.75 2.94
N ASN A 118 -24.04 -4.80 2.92
CA ASN A 118 -23.37 -5.35 1.73
C ASN A 118 -22.52 -4.32 0.95
N ARG A 119 -22.06 -3.27 1.65
CA ARG A 119 -21.05 -2.31 1.19
C ARG A 119 -19.84 -2.46 2.09
N TYR A 120 -18.68 -2.74 1.51
CA TYR A 120 -17.44 -2.78 2.27
C TYR A 120 -17.07 -1.36 2.72
N VAL A 121 -16.99 -1.14 4.03
CA VAL A 121 -16.45 0.08 4.64
C VAL A 121 -15.30 -0.32 5.55
N PRO A 122 -14.06 0.10 5.27
CA PRO A 122 -12.93 -0.22 6.13
C PRO A 122 -13.08 0.46 7.49
N ILE A 123 -12.91 -0.33 8.55
CA ILE A 123 -12.99 0.12 9.95
C ILE A 123 -11.61 -0.02 10.60
N ILE A 124 -11.03 1.10 11.00
CA ILE A 124 -9.70 1.20 11.61
C ILE A 124 -9.88 1.46 13.10
N LEU A 125 -9.41 0.54 13.95
CA LEU A 125 -9.43 0.68 15.40
C LEU A 125 -8.05 1.10 15.93
N ASP A 126 -7.96 2.29 16.51
CA ASP A 126 -6.85 2.69 17.38
C ASP A 126 -7.27 2.38 18.83
N PRO A 127 -6.76 1.30 19.44
CA PRO A 127 -7.24 0.80 20.73
C PRO A 127 -6.70 1.63 21.88
N VAL A 128 -7.06 2.91 21.94
CA VAL A 128 -6.56 3.88 22.92
C VAL A 128 -6.95 3.45 24.33
N MET A 129 -5.97 3.02 25.12
CA MET A 129 -6.16 2.61 26.53
C MET A 129 -5.65 3.65 27.53
N VAL A 130 -4.63 4.44 27.17
CA VAL A 130 -3.93 5.40 28.04
C VAL A 130 -3.72 6.71 27.28
N ALA A 131 -3.85 7.85 27.96
CA ALA A 131 -3.56 9.16 27.39
C ALA A 131 -2.07 9.28 27.08
N SER A 132 -1.71 10.07 26.07
CA SER A 132 -0.31 10.43 25.82
C SER A 132 0.33 11.23 26.97
N SER A 133 -0.47 11.79 27.89
CA SER A 133 0.00 12.40 29.15
C SER A 133 0.29 11.38 30.26
N GLY A 134 0.03 10.09 30.03
CA GLY A 134 0.24 9.00 30.99
C GLY A 134 -0.94 8.72 31.92
N ASN A 135 -2.02 9.50 31.84
CA ASN A 135 -3.23 9.24 32.63
C ASN A 135 -4.07 8.12 32.01
N LEU A 136 -4.66 7.25 32.85
CA LEU A 136 -5.70 6.33 32.42
C LEU A 136 -6.89 7.14 31.89
N LEU A 137 -7.33 6.86 30.66
CA LEU A 137 -8.49 7.51 30.06
C LEU A 137 -9.80 6.80 30.42
N ASN A 138 -9.70 5.51 30.77
CA ASN A 138 -10.80 4.68 31.23
C ASN A 138 -10.51 4.20 32.65
N GLN A 139 -11.57 4.00 33.44
CA GLN A 139 -11.44 3.47 34.81
C GLN A 139 -10.93 2.00 34.82
N HIS A 140 -11.15 1.27 33.72
CA HIS A 140 -10.74 -0.11 33.51
C HIS A 140 -10.26 -0.35 32.07
N VAL A 141 -9.46 -1.41 31.87
CA VAL A 141 -9.10 -1.89 30.52
C VAL A 141 -10.38 -2.36 29.82
N VAL A 142 -10.55 -1.93 28.57
CA VAL A 142 -11.71 -2.26 27.74
C VAL A 142 -11.41 -3.47 26.87
N ASP A 143 -12.37 -4.39 26.81
CA ASP A 143 -12.34 -5.56 25.93
C ASP A 143 -12.92 -5.22 24.56
N PHE A 144 -12.09 -5.39 23.52
CA PHE A 144 -12.45 -5.18 22.12
C PHE A 144 -12.91 -6.45 21.40
N SER A 145 -13.01 -7.60 22.08
CA SER A 145 -13.56 -8.84 21.52
C SER A 145 -14.94 -8.69 20.86
N PRO A 146 -15.85 -7.78 21.31
CA PRO A 146 -17.13 -7.57 20.63
C PRO A 146 -17.00 -7.05 19.20
N LEU A 147 -15.88 -6.40 18.85
CA LEU A 147 -15.60 -5.86 17.51
C LEU A 147 -14.98 -6.90 16.56
N ARG A 148 -14.84 -8.16 17.00
CA ARG A 148 -14.36 -9.27 16.16
C ARG A 148 -15.23 -9.41 14.90
N GLY A 149 -14.59 -9.53 13.74
CA GLY A 149 -15.26 -9.62 12.44
C GLY A 149 -15.91 -8.32 11.95
N VAL A 150 -15.79 -7.22 12.70
CA VAL A 150 -16.23 -5.88 12.30
C VAL A 150 -15.05 -5.01 11.89
N VAL A 151 -13.98 -5.03 12.69
CA VAL A 151 -12.78 -4.21 12.45
C VAL A 151 -11.96 -4.78 11.31
N SER A 152 -11.52 -3.91 10.39
CA SER A 152 -10.64 -4.27 9.29
C SER A 152 -9.17 -4.23 9.73
N VAL A 153 -8.77 -3.20 10.48
CA VAL A 153 -7.39 -3.01 10.94
C VAL A 153 -7.36 -2.52 12.37
N ILE A 154 -6.47 -3.06 13.19
CA ILE A 154 -6.17 -2.54 14.54
C ILE A 154 -4.73 -2.01 14.62
N THR A 155 -4.54 -0.85 15.26
CA THR A 155 -3.24 -0.14 15.31
C THR A 155 -2.67 0.00 16.73
N PRO A 156 -2.39 -1.09 17.48
CA PRO A 156 -1.96 -0.98 18.86
C PRO A 156 -0.51 -0.46 18.99
N ASN A 157 -0.22 0.33 20.02
CA ASN A 157 1.15 0.53 20.49
C ASN A 157 1.65 -0.69 21.28
N GLN A 158 2.91 -0.69 21.77
CA GLN A 158 3.47 -1.81 22.51
C GLN A 158 2.64 -2.20 23.75
N SER A 159 2.25 -1.24 24.58
CA SER A 159 1.50 -1.49 25.81
C SER A 159 0.09 -2.02 25.51
N GLU A 160 -0.57 -1.45 24.51
CA GLU A 160 -1.88 -1.88 24.01
C GLU A 160 -1.80 -3.29 23.43
N LEU A 161 -0.76 -3.61 22.65
CA LEU A 161 -0.55 -4.92 22.05
C LEU A 161 -0.40 -6.00 23.12
N ILE A 162 0.40 -5.72 24.17
CA ILE A 162 0.59 -6.63 25.30
C ILE A 162 -0.74 -6.85 26.04
N ALA A 163 -1.51 -5.79 26.27
CA ALA A 163 -2.81 -5.88 26.94
C ALA A 163 -3.81 -6.73 26.14
N LEU A 164 -3.94 -6.46 24.83
CA LEU A 164 -4.80 -7.22 23.92
C LEU A 164 -4.41 -8.70 23.86
N ALA A 165 -3.12 -8.99 23.66
CA ALA A 165 -2.64 -10.36 23.58
C ALA A 165 -2.88 -11.16 24.87
N ARG A 166 -2.79 -10.52 26.04
CA ARG A 166 -3.10 -11.14 27.34
C ARG A 166 -4.60 -11.41 27.50
N ALA A 167 -5.45 -10.43 27.20
CA ALA A 167 -6.91 -10.56 27.32
C ALA A 167 -7.45 -11.70 26.45
N PHE A 168 -7.02 -11.76 25.19
CA PHE A 168 -7.48 -12.77 24.25
C PHE A 168 -7.00 -14.18 24.59
N LYS A 169 -5.84 -14.30 25.23
CA LYS A 169 -5.35 -15.57 25.76
C LYS A 169 -6.20 -16.07 26.93
N SER A 170 -6.63 -15.20 27.85
CA SER A 170 -7.53 -15.60 28.93
C SER A 170 -8.89 -16.05 28.39
N ASP A 171 -9.44 -15.35 27.41
CA ASP A 171 -10.74 -15.71 26.83
C ASP A 171 -10.70 -17.05 26.10
N ALA A 172 -9.66 -17.30 25.29
CA ALA A 172 -9.50 -18.58 24.60
C ALA A 172 -9.41 -19.76 25.59
N ARG A 173 -8.71 -19.57 26.72
CA ARG A 173 -8.64 -20.57 27.80
C ARG A 173 -9.99 -20.79 28.48
N ASN A 174 -10.70 -19.72 28.81
CA ASN A 174 -12.01 -19.79 29.46
C ASN A 174 -13.05 -20.50 28.56
N GLN A 175 -13.06 -20.20 27.25
CA GLN A 175 -13.92 -20.88 26.29
C GLN A 175 -13.58 -22.37 26.19
N ALA A 176 -12.29 -22.75 26.16
CA ALA A 176 -11.86 -24.14 26.14
C ALA A 176 -12.27 -24.92 27.41
N SER A 177 -12.13 -24.32 28.59
CA SER A 177 -12.56 -24.92 29.86
C SER A 177 -14.09 -25.08 29.95
N SER A 178 -14.87 -24.15 29.38
CA SER A 178 -16.33 -24.22 29.34
C SER A 178 -16.86 -25.31 28.38
N GLN A 179 -16.17 -25.57 27.27
CA GLN A 179 -16.52 -26.64 26.33
C GLN A 179 -16.09 -28.03 26.82
N ALA A 180 -14.98 -28.14 27.56
CA ALA A 180 -14.55 -29.39 28.18
C ALA A 180 -15.51 -29.88 29.29
N GLY A 181 -16.30 -28.98 29.90
CA GLY A 181 -17.31 -29.32 30.90
C GLY A 181 -18.63 -29.85 30.33
N ASN A 182 -18.85 -29.82 29.01
CA ASN A 182 -20.14 -30.13 28.38
C ASN A 182 -20.11 -31.25 27.32
N HIS A 183 -19.05 -32.07 27.26
CA HIS A 183 -19.03 -33.26 26.40
C HIS A 183 -19.29 -34.55 27.19
N ALA A 184 -20.57 -34.79 27.48
CA ALA A 184 -21.12 -36.14 27.43
C ALA A 184 -21.92 -36.27 26.12
N GLU A 185 -21.43 -37.13 25.22
CA GLU A 185 -22.06 -37.66 24.00
C GLU A 185 -22.77 -36.69 23.03
N VAL A 186 -22.17 -36.43 21.86
CA VAL A 186 -22.79 -36.66 20.53
C VAL A 186 -21.67 -36.81 19.50
N ASN A 187 -21.73 -37.89 18.73
CA ASN A 187 -20.83 -38.23 17.64
C ASN A 187 -21.39 -37.63 16.33
N HIS A 188 -20.69 -36.71 15.67
CA HIS A 188 -20.85 -36.45 14.23
C HIS A 188 -19.55 -35.92 13.63
N GLN A 189 -19.21 -36.49 12.46
CA GLN A 189 -18.05 -36.20 11.62
C GLN A 189 -17.94 -34.70 11.31
N ALA A 190 -16.80 -34.11 11.60
CA ALA A 190 -16.47 -32.73 11.28
C ALA A 190 -15.36 -32.64 10.22
N ASP A 191 -15.60 -31.74 9.26
CA ASP A 191 -14.71 -31.17 8.24
C ASP A 191 -13.37 -30.68 8.86
N PRO A 192 -12.25 -30.61 8.11
CA PRO A 192 -10.95 -30.24 8.66
C PRO A 192 -10.86 -28.72 8.86
N GLN A 193 -11.53 -28.20 9.89
CA GLN A 193 -11.26 -26.87 10.44
C GLN A 193 -10.02 -26.93 11.34
N ILE A 194 -9.09 -25.99 11.10
CA ILE A 194 -7.86 -25.77 11.86
C ILE A 194 -8.19 -25.72 13.36
N ASN A 195 -7.61 -26.64 14.13
CA ASN A 195 -7.84 -26.76 15.56
C ASN A 195 -7.11 -25.64 16.33
N ILE A 196 -7.79 -24.52 16.57
CA ILE A 196 -7.30 -23.33 17.31
C ILE A 196 -6.78 -23.69 18.74
N LYS A 197 -7.13 -24.88 19.25
CA LYS A 197 -6.87 -25.35 20.63
C LYS A 197 -5.39 -25.53 20.98
N ASP A 198 -4.55 -25.97 20.03
CA ASP A 198 -3.19 -26.43 20.35
C ASP A 198 -2.10 -25.35 20.21
N GLU A 199 -2.33 -24.28 19.43
CA GLU A 199 -1.34 -23.20 19.22
C GLU A 199 -1.36 -22.11 20.30
N PHE A 200 -2.53 -21.79 20.89
CA PHE A 200 -2.65 -20.71 21.89
C PHE A 200 -2.13 -21.09 23.29
N THR A 201 -2.05 -22.39 23.59
CA THR A 201 -1.75 -22.91 24.93
C THR A 201 -0.27 -23.29 25.11
N SER A 202 0.42 -23.71 24.05
CA SER A 202 1.73 -24.37 24.14
C SER A 202 2.95 -23.48 23.92
N ILE A 203 2.79 -22.21 23.51
CA ILE A 203 3.92 -21.38 23.12
C ILE A 203 3.69 -19.93 23.56
N THR A 204 4.21 -19.57 24.73
CA THR A 204 4.42 -18.16 25.07
C THR A 204 5.69 -18.11 25.88
N PRO A 205 6.66 -17.23 25.56
CA PRO A 205 7.74 -16.98 26.48
C PRO A 205 7.13 -16.55 27.81
N ALA A 206 7.81 -16.89 28.89
CA ALA A 206 7.53 -16.37 30.21
C ALA A 206 7.76 -14.85 30.22
N ILE A 207 6.86 -14.05 29.65
CA ILE A 207 6.72 -12.63 30.03
C ILE A 207 5.99 -12.65 31.38
N THR A 208 6.66 -13.22 32.36
CA THR A 208 6.19 -13.45 33.75
C THR A 208 6.46 -12.23 34.63
N SER A 209 7.13 -11.20 34.10
CA SER A 209 7.38 -9.95 34.81
C SER A 209 7.01 -8.72 33.97
N SER A 210 6.54 -7.68 34.64
CA SER A 210 6.12 -6.40 34.06
C SER A 210 7.28 -5.53 33.51
N ASN A 211 8.52 -6.02 33.53
CA ASN A 211 9.73 -5.22 33.29
C ASN A 211 10.62 -5.73 32.14
N GLU A 212 10.26 -6.78 31.41
CA GLU A 212 11.02 -7.17 30.21
C GLU A 212 10.61 -6.33 29.00
N ALA A 213 11.58 -5.68 28.36
CA ALA A 213 11.37 -4.91 27.14
C ALA A 213 10.88 -5.85 26.01
N LEU A 214 9.79 -5.48 25.34
CA LEU A 214 9.22 -6.24 24.22
C LEU A 214 10.26 -6.35 23.10
N THR A 215 10.69 -7.55 22.70
CA THR A 215 11.59 -7.75 21.55
C THR A 215 10.82 -7.69 20.22
N LEU A 216 11.51 -7.55 19.08
CA LEU A 216 10.83 -7.54 17.77
C LEU A 216 10.13 -8.88 17.50
N ALA A 217 10.78 -10.00 17.84
CA ALA A 217 10.19 -11.33 17.73
C ALA A 217 8.90 -11.46 18.55
N ASN A 218 8.91 -10.98 19.80
CA ASN A 218 7.72 -11.01 20.66
C ASN A 218 6.61 -10.11 20.11
N MET A 219 6.94 -8.96 19.56
CA MET A 219 5.99 -8.05 18.93
C MET A 219 5.32 -8.68 17.71
N VAL A 220 6.10 -9.33 16.83
CA VAL A 220 5.56 -10.09 15.69
C VAL A 220 4.61 -11.19 16.15
N PHE A 221 5.04 -11.99 17.12
CA PHE A 221 4.22 -13.07 17.65
C PHE A 221 2.89 -12.55 18.24
N MET A 222 2.92 -11.54 19.09
CA MET A 222 1.71 -10.97 19.69
C MET A 222 0.77 -10.36 18.64
N ALA A 223 1.32 -9.65 17.65
CA ALA A 223 0.54 -9.07 16.56
C ALA A 223 -0.20 -10.16 15.76
N GLN A 224 0.46 -11.30 15.50
CA GLN A 224 -0.20 -12.44 14.86
C GLN A 224 -1.32 -13.03 15.72
N GLN A 225 -1.13 -13.15 17.04
CA GLN A 225 -2.18 -13.64 17.94
C GLN A 225 -3.41 -12.72 17.95
N VAL A 226 -3.19 -11.41 18.04
CA VAL A 226 -4.26 -10.40 17.96
C VAL A 226 -4.98 -10.47 16.61
N SER A 227 -4.23 -10.58 15.51
CA SER A 227 -4.78 -10.71 14.15
C SER A 227 -5.69 -11.93 14.02
N ARG A 228 -5.22 -13.11 14.45
CA ARG A 228 -6.01 -14.35 14.41
C ARG A 228 -7.25 -14.28 15.30
N TYR A 229 -7.13 -13.71 16.49
CA TYR A 229 -8.26 -13.63 17.42
C TYR A 229 -9.35 -12.68 16.92
N LEU A 230 -9.00 -11.49 16.44
CA LEU A 230 -9.98 -10.51 15.96
C LEU A 230 -10.44 -10.74 14.52
N GLY A 231 -9.68 -11.53 13.74
CA GLY A 231 -9.93 -11.73 12.31
C GLY A 231 -9.71 -10.44 11.51
N CYS A 232 -8.63 -9.71 11.82
CA CYS A 232 -8.33 -8.42 11.20
C CYS A 232 -6.82 -8.24 10.96
N HIS A 233 -6.45 -7.26 10.15
CA HIS A 233 -5.07 -6.85 9.96
C HIS A 233 -4.55 -6.13 11.21
N VAL A 234 -3.25 -6.22 11.49
CA VAL A 234 -2.63 -5.55 12.65
C VAL A 234 -1.46 -4.70 12.20
N VAL A 235 -1.44 -3.43 12.59
CA VAL A 235 -0.27 -2.54 12.50
C VAL A 235 0.18 -2.20 13.91
N ALA A 236 1.05 -3.05 14.47
CA ALA A 236 1.60 -2.83 15.79
C ALA A 236 2.73 -1.79 15.71
N LYS A 237 2.59 -0.72 16.49
CA LYS A 237 3.50 0.44 16.49
C LYS A 237 4.67 0.19 17.45
N GLY A 238 5.89 0.36 16.96
CA GLY A 238 7.09 0.11 17.76
C GLY A 238 7.28 1.11 18.90
N GLY A 239 6.80 2.34 18.79
CA GLY A 239 7.02 3.37 19.83
C GLY A 239 8.50 3.58 20.15
N ASP A 240 8.86 3.81 21.42
CA ASP A 240 10.22 4.15 21.87
C ASP A 240 11.01 2.97 22.45
N ALA A 241 10.78 1.76 21.92
CA ALA A 241 11.45 0.58 22.45
C ALA A 241 12.98 0.65 22.31
N ALA A 242 13.72 0.32 23.37
CA ALA A 242 15.17 0.43 23.43
C ALA A 242 15.91 -0.34 22.32
N TRP A 243 15.35 -1.48 21.85
CA TRP A 243 15.92 -2.29 20.77
C TRP A 243 15.88 -1.61 19.40
N GLN A 244 15.07 -0.55 19.24
CA GLN A 244 14.96 0.12 17.95
C GLN A 244 16.13 1.07 17.66
N ALA A 245 16.91 1.44 18.67
CA ALA A 245 18.04 2.37 18.53
C ALA A 245 17.69 3.63 17.73
N ASP A 246 18.31 3.83 16.57
CA ASP A 246 18.14 4.98 15.67
C ASP A 246 16.99 4.80 14.65
N ARG A 247 16.20 3.74 14.77
CA ARG A 247 15.09 3.40 13.88
C ARG A 247 13.73 3.47 14.59
N ALA A 248 12.68 3.57 13.79
CA ALA A 248 11.29 3.45 14.22
C ALA A 248 10.62 2.32 13.41
N MET A 249 10.36 1.19 14.07
CA MET A 249 9.92 -0.05 13.43
C MET A 249 8.50 -0.42 13.82
N ASP A 250 7.63 -0.61 12.83
CA ASP A 250 6.25 -1.08 13.03
C ASP A 250 6.10 -2.48 12.41
N VAL A 251 5.31 -3.33 13.05
CA VAL A 251 4.99 -4.67 12.53
C VAL A 251 3.62 -4.62 11.88
N TYR A 252 3.57 -5.00 10.60
CA TYR A 252 2.34 -5.14 9.85
C TYR A 252 2.05 -6.62 9.59
N VAL A 253 1.01 -7.15 10.25
CA VAL A 253 0.46 -8.47 9.99
C VAL A 253 -0.70 -8.32 9.01
N CYS A 254 -0.49 -8.83 7.81
CA CYS A 254 -1.45 -8.81 6.73
C CYS A 254 -2.21 -10.14 6.69
N GLN A 255 -3.54 -10.07 6.69
CA GLN A 255 -4.40 -11.16 6.24
C GLN A 255 -4.65 -11.02 4.73
N HIS A 256 -5.67 -11.67 4.20
CA HIS A 256 -6.08 -11.47 2.81
C HIS A 256 -6.55 -10.03 2.53
N VAL A 257 -5.92 -9.35 1.56
CA VAL A 257 -6.30 -8.04 1.03
C VAL A 257 -6.81 -8.20 -0.40
N GLU A 258 -8.07 -7.85 -0.62
CA GLU A 258 -8.63 -7.77 -1.96
C GLU A 258 -7.90 -6.69 -2.79
N GLY A 259 -7.58 -7.01 -4.04
CA GLY A 259 -6.81 -6.11 -4.92
C GLY A 259 -5.30 -6.05 -4.66
N GLY A 260 -4.80 -6.75 -3.63
CA GLY A 260 -3.37 -6.95 -3.38
C GLY A 260 -2.77 -8.11 -4.20
N SER A 261 -1.44 -8.22 -4.20
CA SER A 261 -0.74 -9.40 -4.73
C SER A 261 -0.95 -10.60 -3.80
N ALA A 262 -1.09 -11.79 -4.38
CA ALA A 262 -1.32 -13.02 -3.61
C ALA A 262 -0.13 -13.36 -2.69
N GLU A 263 1.07 -12.95 -3.10
CA GLU A 263 2.34 -13.15 -2.41
C GLU A 263 2.47 -12.27 -1.16
N HIS A 264 1.73 -11.16 -1.11
CA HIS A 264 1.72 -10.25 0.03
C HIS A 264 0.58 -10.54 1.02
N ASN A 265 -0.37 -11.38 0.64
CA ASN A 265 -1.44 -11.83 1.53
C ASN A 265 -0.88 -12.80 2.58
N ASP A 266 -1.55 -12.84 3.73
CA ASP A 266 -1.24 -13.75 4.84
C ASP A 266 0.25 -13.69 5.27
N SER A 267 0.84 -12.51 5.14
CA SER A 267 2.27 -12.24 5.32
C SER A 267 2.53 -11.22 6.42
N VAL A 268 3.76 -11.19 6.93
CA VAL A 268 4.19 -10.23 7.95
C VAL A 268 5.31 -9.36 7.39
N PHE A 269 5.22 -8.06 7.66
CA PHE A 269 6.21 -7.08 7.22
C PHE A 269 6.68 -6.24 8.41
N VAL A 270 7.96 -5.86 8.41
CA VAL A 270 8.46 -4.80 9.28
C VAL A 270 8.65 -3.53 8.45
N LEU A 271 8.05 -2.44 8.92
CA LEU A 271 8.15 -1.12 8.31
C LEU A 271 9.12 -0.28 9.13
N SER A 272 10.24 0.11 8.54
CA SER A 272 11.35 0.73 9.25
C SER A 272 11.64 2.13 8.68
N SER A 273 11.58 3.15 9.53
CA SER A 273 11.98 4.53 9.20
C SER A 273 13.12 4.99 10.10
N GLN A 274 13.81 6.07 9.72
CA GLN A 274 14.74 6.73 10.64
C GLN A 274 13.93 7.31 11.81
N ARG A 275 14.42 7.13 13.04
CA ARG A 275 13.80 7.72 14.22
C ARG A 275 13.92 9.24 14.14
N VAL A 276 12.79 9.93 14.33
CA VAL A 276 12.77 11.38 14.48
C VAL A 276 13.00 11.69 15.94
N ASP A 277 14.10 12.38 16.26
CA ASP A 277 14.41 12.83 17.61
C ASP A 277 13.57 14.06 17.97
N THR A 278 12.38 13.81 18.51
CA THR A 278 11.45 14.87 18.94
C THR A 278 10.63 14.38 20.13
N ALA A 279 10.42 15.28 21.10
CA ALA A 279 9.46 15.08 22.19
C ALA A 279 8.03 15.49 21.79
N ASN A 280 7.83 16.02 20.59
CA ASN A 280 6.52 16.47 20.08
C ASN A 280 5.84 15.35 19.28
N ASN A 281 5.46 14.29 19.99
CA ASN A 281 4.88 13.07 19.42
C ASN A 281 3.40 12.87 19.80
N HIS A 282 2.77 13.88 20.42
CA HIS A 282 1.40 13.81 20.89
C HIS A 282 0.43 13.64 19.72
N GLY A 283 -0.50 12.69 19.85
CA GLY A 283 -1.48 12.38 18.81
C GLY A 283 -0.93 11.62 17.60
N SER A 284 0.31 11.10 17.65
CA SER A 284 0.90 10.30 16.56
C SER A 284 0.08 9.04 16.23
N GLY A 285 -0.43 8.33 17.23
CA GLY A 285 -1.29 7.15 17.05
C GLY A 285 -2.63 7.48 16.37
N CYS A 286 -3.32 8.52 16.85
CA CYS A 286 -4.58 8.99 16.25
C CYS A 286 -4.36 9.48 14.82
N THR A 287 -3.24 10.17 14.58
CA THR A 287 -2.86 10.64 13.24
C THR A 287 -2.61 9.47 12.29
N LEU A 288 -1.91 8.42 12.73
CA LEU A 288 -1.64 7.22 11.91
C LEU A 288 -2.95 6.56 11.44
N SER A 289 -3.84 6.26 12.39
CA SER A 289 -5.11 5.58 12.11
C SER A 289 -6.04 6.43 11.23
N SER A 290 -6.10 7.75 11.47
CA SER A 290 -6.88 8.68 10.66
C SER A 290 -6.32 8.84 9.23
N ALA A 291 -4.99 8.90 9.07
CA ALA A 291 -4.36 8.94 7.75
C ALA A 291 -4.64 7.65 6.96
N MET A 292 -4.54 6.49 7.62
CA MET A 292 -4.84 5.20 7.01
C MET A 292 -6.31 5.13 6.55
N ALA A 293 -7.26 5.61 7.36
CA ALA A 293 -8.66 5.71 6.99
C ALA A 293 -8.88 6.59 5.74
N CYS A 294 -8.15 7.70 5.62
CA CYS A 294 -8.23 8.58 4.46
C CYS A 294 -7.72 7.93 3.17
N PHE A 295 -6.60 7.21 3.24
CA PHE A 295 -6.06 6.52 2.07
C PHE A 295 -6.99 5.38 1.62
N LEU A 296 -7.54 4.61 2.56
CA LEU A 296 -8.52 3.57 2.26
C LEU A 296 -9.80 4.15 1.64
N ALA A 297 -10.31 5.27 2.16
CA ALA A 297 -11.46 5.97 1.58
C ALA A 297 -11.20 6.46 0.14
N GLN A 298 -9.95 6.80 -0.18
CA GLN A 298 -9.49 7.20 -1.52
C GLN A 298 -9.09 6.01 -2.42
N ASP A 299 -9.61 4.82 -2.12
CA ASP A 299 -9.46 3.59 -2.94
C ASP A 299 -8.00 3.13 -3.09
N PHE A 300 -7.14 3.41 -2.10
CA PHE A 300 -5.83 2.77 -1.96
C PHE A 300 -6.00 1.42 -1.28
N VAL A 301 -5.23 0.42 -1.73
CA VAL A 301 -5.18 -0.90 -1.07
C VAL A 301 -4.55 -0.75 0.32
N LEU A 302 -4.86 -1.68 1.23
CA LEU A 302 -4.39 -1.60 2.61
C LEU A 302 -2.86 -1.46 2.72
N HIS A 303 -2.11 -2.21 1.92
CA HIS A 303 -0.65 -2.11 1.87
C HIS A 303 -0.16 -0.67 1.66
N ASP A 304 -0.79 0.07 0.74
CA ASP A 304 -0.47 1.47 0.45
C ASP A 304 -0.86 2.38 1.59
N ALA A 305 -2.08 2.19 2.13
CA ALA A 305 -2.59 2.99 3.22
C ALA A 305 -1.67 2.92 4.45
N VAL A 306 -1.12 1.73 4.76
CA VAL A 306 -0.19 1.54 5.88
C VAL A 306 1.13 2.28 5.65
N VAL A 307 1.78 2.13 4.48
CA VAL A 307 3.08 2.76 4.23
C VAL A 307 2.96 4.28 4.09
N LEU A 308 1.89 4.77 3.46
CA LEU A 308 1.61 6.20 3.34
C LEU A 308 1.28 6.83 4.69
N ALA A 309 0.49 6.16 5.55
CA ALA A 309 0.18 6.67 6.89
C ALA A 309 1.45 6.78 7.75
N LYS A 310 2.35 5.80 7.67
CA LYS A 310 3.65 5.88 8.36
C LYS A 310 4.53 7.02 7.82
N ALA A 311 4.52 7.25 6.50
CA ALA A 311 5.25 8.37 5.90
C ALA A 311 4.67 9.72 6.33
N TYR A 312 3.34 9.84 6.38
CA TYR A 312 2.62 11.02 6.84
C TYR A 312 2.96 11.36 8.30
N VAL A 313 2.91 10.37 9.20
CA VAL A 313 3.32 10.53 10.61
C VAL A 313 4.78 10.94 10.71
N THR A 314 5.67 10.32 9.94
CA THR A 314 7.10 10.66 9.91
C THR A 314 7.33 12.12 9.51
N SER A 315 6.61 12.60 8.49
CA SER A 315 6.65 14.00 8.06
C SER A 315 6.15 14.94 9.16
N GLY A 316 5.00 14.61 9.76
CA GLY A 316 4.40 15.39 10.84
C GLY A 316 5.28 15.47 12.09
N LEU A 317 6.04 14.41 12.41
CA LEU A 317 7.03 14.40 13.49
C LEU A 317 8.22 15.31 13.17
N LYS A 318 8.77 15.25 11.96
CA LYS A 318 9.91 16.09 11.53
C LYS A 318 9.59 17.59 11.59
N GLN A 319 8.33 17.96 11.41
CA GLN A 319 7.85 19.35 11.40
C GLN A 319 7.00 19.70 12.64
N SER A 320 7.01 18.83 13.64
CA SER A 320 6.19 18.96 14.85
C SER A 320 6.50 20.24 15.62
N ILE A 321 5.46 20.82 16.23
CA ILE A 321 5.55 22.09 16.95
C ILE A 321 5.17 21.93 18.41
N LYS A 322 5.93 22.58 19.30
CA LYS A 322 5.61 22.67 20.72
C LYS A 322 4.72 23.89 20.95
N VAL A 323 3.46 23.65 21.30
CA VAL A 323 2.44 24.70 21.43
C VAL A 323 2.20 25.10 22.90
N ALA A 324 2.58 24.24 23.84
CA ALA A 324 2.39 24.44 25.27
C ALA A 324 3.52 23.77 26.08
N SER A 325 3.37 23.64 27.40
CA SER A 325 4.42 23.11 28.29
C SER A 325 4.70 21.61 28.07
N GLY A 326 3.67 20.82 27.76
CA GLY A 326 3.79 19.38 27.47
C GLY A 326 4.29 19.05 26.06
N PRO A 327 4.24 17.76 25.66
CA PRO A 327 4.57 17.32 24.30
C PRO A 327 3.79 18.08 23.22
N GLY A 328 4.50 18.52 22.18
CA GLY A 328 3.90 19.18 21.02
C GLY A 328 3.13 18.22 20.10
N TYR A 329 2.40 18.81 19.15
CA TYR A 329 1.55 18.10 18.20
C TYR A 329 2.25 17.87 16.87
N LEU A 330 1.87 16.80 16.18
CA LEU A 330 2.33 16.55 14.82
C LEU A 330 1.83 17.66 13.88
N ALA A 331 2.71 18.12 13.00
CA ALA A 331 2.32 19.01 11.92
C ALA A 331 1.42 18.29 10.90
N ARG A 332 0.59 19.08 10.20
CA ARG A 332 -0.19 18.66 9.04
C ARG A 332 0.60 19.06 7.80
N THR A 333 1.04 18.08 7.02
CA THR A 333 2.05 18.28 5.95
C THR A 333 1.53 17.92 4.57
N GLY A 334 0.24 17.62 4.45
CA GLY A 334 -0.40 17.13 3.25
C GLY A 334 0.07 15.73 2.84
N TRP A 335 -0.18 15.42 1.57
CA TRP A 335 0.20 14.14 0.96
C TRP A 335 1.72 13.89 1.05
N PRO A 336 2.19 12.70 1.46
CA PRO A 336 3.63 12.39 1.46
C PRO A 336 4.22 12.38 0.04
N THR A 337 5.16 13.28 -0.26
CA THR A 337 5.71 13.47 -1.62
C THR A 337 7.18 13.07 -1.78
N SER A 338 7.87 12.70 -0.71
CA SER A 338 9.31 12.36 -0.74
C SER A 338 9.57 10.91 -0.37
N LEU A 339 10.44 10.24 -1.15
CA LEU A 339 10.90 8.87 -0.86
C LEU A 339 11.64 8.78 0.48
N GLU A 340 12.25 9.86 0.97
CA GLU A 340 12.96 9.87 2.25
C GLU A 340 12.03 9.72 3.46
N LEU A 341 10.74 10.01 3.28
CA LEU A 341 9.72 9.83 4.32
C LEU A 341 9.18 8.40 4.32
N MET A 342 9.31 7.68 3.20
CA MET A 342 8.73 6.37 3.02
C MET A 342 9.46 5.33 3.88
N PRO A 343 8.73 4.37 4.47
CA PRO A 343 9.36 3.32 5.24
C PRO A 343 10.08 2.33 4.34
N HIS A 344 11.17 1.77 4.85
CA HIS A 344 11.78 0.56 4.31
C HIS A 344 10.95 -0.65 4.74
N ILE A 345 10.52 -1.46 3.79
CA ILE A 345 9.73 -2.67 3.99
C ILE A 345 10.66 -3.88 4.08
N VAL A 346 10.53 -4.66 5.14
CA VAL A 346 11.22 -5.94 5.32
C VAL A 346 10.17 -7.04 5.39
N PRO A 347 9.97 -7.82 4.30
CA PRO A 347 9.12 -9.01 4.33
C PRO A 347 9.71 -10.06 5.26
N LEU A 348 8.88 -10.65 6.12
CA LEU A 348 9.27 -11.75 6.99
C LEU A 348 8.70 -13.05 6.44
N ILE A 349 9.59 -13.96 6.02
CA ILE A 349 9.20 -15.32 5.65
C ILE A 349 8.92 -16.10 6.93
N VAL A 350 7.72 -15.98 7.48
CA VAL A 350 7.27 -16.78 8.63
C VAL A 350 6.60 -18.05 8.09
N ARG A 351 7.41 -18.97 7.56
CA ARG A 351 6.95 -20.32 7.19
C ARG A 351 6.92 -21.18 8.45
N ASP A 352 5.75 -21.24 9.07
CA ASP A 352 5.32 -22.16 10.13
C ASP A 352 6.07 -22.18 11.48
N SER A 353 5.21 -22.24 12.50
CA SER A 353 5.46 -22.38 13.94
C SER A 353 6.10 -21.17 14.65
N ALA A 354 5.26 -20.49 15.44
CA ALA A 354 5.63 -19.50 16.45
C ALA A 354 6.82 -19.90 17.34
N ASN A 355 7.09 -21.19 17.47
CA ASN A 355 8.20 -21.74 18.27
C ASN A 355 9.60 -21.40 17.74
N ARG A 356 9.78 -21.17 16.43
CA ARG A 356 11.11 -20.80 15.88
C ARG A 356 11.47 -19.33 16.07
N LEU A 357 10.50 -18.43 16.03
CA LEU A 357 10.73 -16.99 16.12
C LEU A 357 11.23 -16.54 17.50
N LEU A 358 10.78 -17.21 18.56
CA LEU A 358 10.92 -16.72 19.94
C LEU A 358 12.28 -17.02 20.59
N ASN A 359 13.04 -17.99 20.07
CA ASN A 359 14.31 -18.43 20.66
C ASN A 359 15.53 -18.11 19.80
N ASP A 360 15.34 -17.45 18.66
CA ASP A 360 16.41 -17.33 17.68
C ASP A 360 17.00 -15.92 17.68
N ALA A 361 18.09 -15.72 18.43
CA ALA A 361 18.90 -14.50 18.33
C ALA A 361 19.38 -14.26 16.88
N SER A 362 19.40 -15.30 16.03
CA SER A 362 19.68 -15.14 14.60
C SER A 362 18.55 -14.44 13.84
N PHE A 363 17.30 -14.50 14.29
CA PHE A 363 16.18 -13.82 13.64
C PHE A 363 16.30 -12.30 13.75
N GLU A 364 16.58 -11.78 14.95
CA GLU A 364 16.81 -10.34 15.14
C GLU A 364 18.08 -9.87 14.44
N GLN A 365 19.14 -10.70 14.43
CA GLN A 365 20.34 -10.42 13.65
C GLN A 365 20.06 -10.41 12.15
N GLN A 366 19.25 -11.33 11.62
CA GLN A 366 18.86 -11.39 10.21
C GLN A 366 18.05 -10.14 9.83
N ILE A 367 17.03 -9.77 10.60
CA ILE A 367 16.27 -8.55 10.35
C ILE A 367 17.17 -7.32 10.45
N SER A 368 18.01 -7.24 11.48
CA SER A 368 18.96 -6.14 11.65
C SER A 368 19.97 -6.08 10.50
N GLN A 369 20.42 -7.23 9.99
CA GLN A 369 21.30 -7.33 8.83
C GLN A 369 20.57 -6.90 7.56
N SER A 370 19.34 -7.35 7.33
CA SER A 370 18.50 -6.91 6.21
C SER A 370 18.19 -5.41 6.26
N MET A 371 18.08 -4.82 7.45
CA MET A 371 17.89 -3.38 7.64
C MET A 371 19.18 -2.57 7.45
N ARG A 372 20.33 -3.11 7.86
CA ARG A 372 21.65 -2.46 7.73
C ARG A 372 22.24 -2.62 6.34
N GLN A 373 22.01 -3.75 5.69
CA GLN A 373 22.35 -3.96 4.29
C GLN A 373 21.30 -3.26 3.42
N LYS A 374 21.54 -1.99 3.11
CA LYS A 374 21.11 -1.45 1.82
C LYS A 374 21.86 -2.22 0.74
N LYS A 375 21.40 -3.42 0.38
CA LYS A 375 21.96 -4.20 -0.72
C LYS A 375 21.58 -3.48 -2.01
N GLN A 376 22.31 -2.41 -2.32
CA GLN A 376 22.11 -1.63 -3.53
C GLN A 376 22.75 -2.39 -4.66
N TYR A 377 21.94 -3.18 -5.35
CA TYR A 377 22.30 -3.72 -6.64
C TYR A 377 22.62 -2.54 -7.58
N GLN A 378 23.66 -2.71 -8.38
CA GLN A 378 23.99 -1.76 -9.44
C GLN A 378 23.69 -2.42 -10.77
N PHE A 379 22.41 -2.36 -11.18
CA PHE A 379 22.01 -2.77 -12.51
C PHE A 379 22.50 -1.77 -13.56
N SER A 380 22.61 -2.23 -14.81
CA SER A 380 22.92 -1.35 -15.93
C SER A 380 21.90 -0.24 -16.06
N LYS A 381 22.36 1.01 -16.12
CA LYS A 381 21.49 2.15 -16.37
C LYS A 381 20.99 2.15 -17.80
N LEU A 382 19.84 2.79 -18.02
CA LEU A 382 19.35 3.05 -19.37
C LEU A 382 20.35 3.96 -20.12
N SER A 383 20.69 3.60 -21.35
CA SER A 383 21.64 4.37 -22.16
C SER A 383 20.98 5.55 -22.88
N THR A 384 19.67 5.45 -23.12
CA THR A 384 18.80 6.46 -23.75
C THR A 384 17.39 6.33 -23.18
N PRO A 385 16.55 7.37 -23.26
CA PRO A 385 15.11 7.27 -22.94
C PRO A 385 14.46 6.08 -23.66
N LEU A 386 13.49 5.43 -23.02
CA LEU A 386 12.85 4.25 -23.60
C LEU A 386 11.85 4.63 -24.70
N GLU A 387 11.28 5.83 -24.60
CA GLU A 387 10.22 6.38 -25.43
C GLU A 387 8.94 5.52 -25.41
N VAL A 388 8.27 5.38 -26.57
CA VAL A 388 7.21 4.38 -26.74
C VAL A 388 7.88 3.05 -27.02
N TYR A 389 7.92 2.13 -26.05
CA TYR A 389 8.48 0.80 -26.30
C TYR A 389 7.38 -0.28 -26.45
N PRO A 390 7.41 -1.08 -27.53
CA PRO A 390 6.48 -2.18 -27.74
C PRO A 390 6.76 -3.39 -26.84
N VAL A 391 5.70 -4.01 -26.32
CA VAL A 391 5.75 -5.34 -25.69
C VAL A 391 5.20 -6.37 -26.68
N VAL A 392 6.07 -7.26 -27.18
CA VAL A 392 5.78 -8.17 -28.29
C VAL A 392 5.85 -9.63 -27.87
N ALA A 393 5.08 -10.49 -28.54
CA ALA A 393 4.95 -11.91 -28.19
C ALA A 393 5.72 -12.88 -29.09
N ASN A 394 6.35 -12.39 -30.16
CA ASN A 394 7.08 -13.22 -31.12
C ASN A 394 8.19 -12.44 -31.83
N ILE A 395 9.10 -13.19 -32.46
CA ILE A 395 10.30 -12.67 -33.13
C ILE A 395 9.98 -11.92 -34.42
N SER A 396 8.94 -12.32 -35.16
CA SER A 396 8.57 -11.64 -36.41
C SER A 396 8.16 -10.19 -36.17
N MET A 397 7.32 -9.94 -35.17
CA MET A 397 6.93 -8.60 -34.75
C MET A 397 8.14 -7.80 -34.23
N LEU A 398 9.01 -8.44 -33.45
CA LEU A 398 10.24 -7.84 -32.95
C LEU A 398 11.16 -7.37 -34.09
N GLU A 399 11.44 -8.22 -35.07
CA GLU A 399 12.28 -7.89 -36.22
C GLU A 399 11.67 -6.77 -37.08
N MET A 400 10.36 -6.83 -37.31
CA MET A 400 9.62 -5.80 -38.06
C MET A 400 9.76 -4.41 -37.42
N LEU A 401 9.57 -4.31 -36.10
CA LEU A 401 9.66 -3.06 -35.36
C LEU A 401 11.11 -2.56 -35.22
N LEU A 402 12.07 -3.45 -35.04
CA LEU A 402 13.51 -3.11 -35.09
C LEU A 402 13.89 -2.51 -36.46
N GLY A 403 13.41 -3.12 -37.55
CA GLY A 403 13.59 -2.61 -38.92
C GLY A 403 12.96 -1.23 -39.15
N ALA A 404 11.91 -0.89 -38.40
CA ALA A 404 11.28 0.43 -38.40
C ALA A 404 12.04 1.48 -37.58
N GLY A 405 13.16 1.12 -36.95
CA GLY A 405 13.98 2.02 -36.15
C GLY A 405 13.69 1.98 -34.65
N CYS A 406 12.86 1.05 -34.17
CA CYS A 406 12.57 0.91 -32.75
C CYS A 406 13.85 0.57 -31.96
N LYS A 407 14.11 1.32 -30.88
CA LYS A 407 15.34 1.20 -30.07
C LYS A 407 15.15 0.49 -28.74
N THR A 408 13.92 0.33 -28.28
CA THR A 408 13.59 -0.35 -27.04
C THR A 408 12.40 -1.26 -27.27
N LEU A 409 12.49 -2.53 -26.87
CA LEU A 409 11.38 -3.48 -26.92
C LEU A 409 11.42 -4.42 -25.73
N GLN A 410 10.28 -5.00 -25.40
CA GLN A 410 10.17 -6.09 -24.44
C GLN A 410 9.61 -7.34 -25.13
N LEU A 411 10.32 -8.47 -25.03
CA LEU A 411 9.84 -9.76 -25.51
C LEU A 411 9.11 -10.50 -24.38
N ARG A 412 7.82 -10.76 -24.56
CA ARG A 412 6.97 -11.51 -23.63
C ARG A 412 6.37 -12.72 -24.31
N LEU A 413 7.02 -13.86 -24.15
CA LEU A 413 6.56 -15.13 -24.73
C LEU A 413 5.39 -15.70 -23.89
N LYS A 414 4.27 -15.98 -24.55
CA LYS A 414 3.11 -16.70 -24.00
C LYS A 414 2.68 -17.77 -25.00
N PRO A 415 3.40 -18.90 -25.07
CA PRO A 415 3.20 -19.83 -26.17
C PRO A 415 1.83 -20.53 -26.10
N GLU A 416 1.17 -20.56 -24.93
CA GLU A 416 -0.19 -21.10 -24.80
C GLU A 416 -1.29 -20.16 -25.36
N ILE A 417 -0.99 -18.87 -25.58
CA ILE A 417 -1.99 -17.81 -25.90
C ILE A 417 -1.54 -16.97 -27.12
N SER A 418 -0.73 -17.54 -28.02
CA SER A 418 -0.14 -16.78 -29.13
C SER A 418 -1.18 -16.00 -29.96
N CYS A 419 -0.82 -14.77 -30.36
CA CYS A 419 -1.64 -13.71 -30.97
C CYS A 419 -2.26 -14.03 -32.35
N CYS A 420 -2.28 -15.31 -32.72
CA CYS A 420 -2.97 -15.87 -33.88
C CYS A 420 -3.91 -17.00 -33.43
N ASP A 421 -4.74 -16.75 -32.40
CA ASP A 421 -5.90 -17.54 -31.92
C ASP A 421 -5.73 -19.07 -31.76
N LYS A 422 -4.51 -19.59 -31.89
CA LYS A 422 -4.12 -20.98 -31.68
C LYS A 422 -2.76 -20.95 -31.01
N GLY A 423 -2.72 -21.32 -29.73
CA GLY A 423 -1.46 -21.53 -29.01
C GLY A 423 -0.58 -22.55 -29.72
N ILE A 424 0.72 -22.51 -29.45
CA ILE A 424 1.65 -23.53 -29.94
C ILE A 424 1.48 -24.75 -29.05
N ALA A 425 1.07 -25.88 -29.63
CA ALA A 425 1.05 -27.15 -28.93
C ALA A 425 2.48 -27.71 -28.84
N PHE A 426 2.87 -28.16 -27.65
CA PHE A 426 4.13 -28.85 -27.42
C PHE A 426 3.85 -30.28 -26.97
N GLU A 427 4.71 -31.21 -27.37
CA GLU A 427 4.63 -32.61 -26.96
C GLU A 427 4.98 -32.77 -25.48
N ASP A 428 5.94 -32.00 -24.97
CA ASP A 428 6.36 -31.98 -23.58
C ASP A 428 6.97 -30.62 -23.16
N GLU A 429 7.24 -30.47 -21.86
CA GLU A 429 7.86 -29.28 -21.29
C GLU A 429 9.31 -29.06 -21.77
N GLN A 430 10.02 -30.11 -22.20
CA GLN A 430 11.39 -30.01 -22.70
C GLN A 430 11.41 -29.34 -24.08
N GLN A 431 10.52 -29.74 -24.98
CA GLN A 431 10.33 -29.14 -26.29
C GLN A 431 9.91 -27.67 -26.16
N LYS A 432 9.00 -27.37 -25.23
CA LYS A 432 8.61 -25.99 -24.90
C LYS A 432 9.80 -25.16 -24.41
N ALA A 433 10.58 -25.68 -23.46
CA ALA A 433 11.76 -24.99 -22.94
C ALA A 433 12.80 -24.72 -24.04
N GLN A 434 13.08 -25.70 -24.91
CA GLN A 434 13.97 -25.54 -26.06
C GLN A 434 13.47 -24.49 -27.06
N TRP A 435 12.16 -24.47 -27.33
CA TRP A 435 11.56 -23.47 -28.20
C TRP A 435 11.70 -22.05 -27.60
N ILE A 436 11.37 -21.88 -26.32
CA ILE A 436 11.51 -20.61 -25.58
C ILE A 436 12.97 -20.14 -25.63
N GLU A 437 13.90 -21.04 -25.33
CA GLU A 437 15.34 -20.77 -25.36
C GLU A 437 15.80 -20.28 -26.73
N GLN A 438 15.37 -20.95 -27.81
CA GLN A 438 15.69 -20.54 -29.16
C GLN A 438 15.09 -19.17 -29.52
N GLN A 439 13.86 -18.87 -29.10
CA GLN A 439 13.27 -17.55 -29.31
C GLN A 439 14.05 -16.46 -28.59
N VAL A 440 14.37 -16.65 -27.31
CA VAL A 440 15.13 -15.69 -26.50
C VAL A 440 16.51 -15.46 -27.12
N PHE A 441 17.22 -16.53 -27.50
CA PHE A 441 18.51 -16.43 -28.18
C PHE A 441 18.43 -15.60 -29.46
N ASN A 442 17.48 -15.92 -30.34
CA ASN A 442 17.29 -15.20 -31.61
C ASN A 442 16.95 -13.71 -31.38
N ALA A 443 16.10 -13.42 -30.40
CA ALA A 443 15.74 -12.04 -30.05
C ALA A 443 16.96 -11.22 -29.62
N ILE A 444 17.82 -11.79 -28.79
CA ILE A 444 19.05 -11.14 -28.31
C ILE A 444 20.04 -10.91 -29.46
N GLN A 445 20.17 -11.86 -30.41
CA GLN A 445 21.02 -11.64 -31.59
C GLN A 445 20.47 -10.51 -32.47
N LEU A 446 19.15 -10.46 -32.68
CA LEU A 446 18.51 -9.38 -33.43
C LEU A 446 18.69 -8.03 -32.74
N SER A 447 18.48 -7.94 -31.43
CA SER A 447 18.64 -6.67 -30.72
C SER A 447 20.07 -6.12 -30.83
N ARG A 448 21.08 -6.99 -30.80
CA ARG A 448 22.48 -6.60 -31.04
C ARG A 448 22.70 -6.07 -32.45
N LYS A 449 22.16 -6.76 -33.47
CA LYS A 449 22.26 -6.33 -34.88
C LYS A 449 21.69 -4.92 -35.09
N PHE A 450 20.60 -4.58 -34.40
CA PHE A 450 19.93 -3.28 -34.52
C PHE A 450 20.37 -2.24 -33.47
N ASN A 451 21.30 -2.62 -32.57
CA ASN A 451 21.73 -1.84 -31.42
C ASN A 451 20.53 -1.33 -30.58
N ALA A 452 19.71 -2.26 -30.11
CA ALA A 452 18.47 -2.00 -29.38
C ALA A 452 18.51 -2.53 -27.94
N GLN A 453 17.84 -1.80 -27.04
CA GLN A 453 17.59 -2.14 -25.65
C GLN A 453 16.45 -3.17 -25.57
N LEU A 454 16.77 -4.47 -25.68
CA LEU A 454 15.79 -5.54 -25.56
C LEU A 454 15.70 -6.06 -24.12
N PHE A 455 14.51 -5.99 -23.55
CA PHE A 455 14.17 -6.60 -22.27
C PHE A 455 13.50 -7.95 -22.46
N ILE A 456 14.02 -8.99 -21.80
CA ILE A 456 13.40 -10.32 -21.78
C ILE A 456 12.45 -10.41 -20.59
N ASN A 457 11.18 -10.72 -20.83
CA ASN A 457 10.18 -10.85 -19.77
C ASN A 457 10.25 -12.25 -19.12
N ASP A 458 10.25 -12.30 -17.78
CA ASP A 458 10.19 -13.46 -16.87
C ASP A 458 11.34 -14.49 -17.01
N HIS A 459 11.90 -14.71 -18.21
CA HIS A 459 12.97 -15.68 -18.49
C HIS A 459 14.38 -15.16 -18.14
N TRP A 460 14.57 -14.73 -16.89
CA TRP A 460 15.82 -14.10 -16.44
C TRP A 460 17.05 -15.02 -16.55
N GLN A 461 16.89 -16.34 -16.37
CA GLN A 461 18.00 -17.29 -16.51
C GLN A 461 18.55 -17.31 -17.94
N LEU A 462 17.66 -17.24 -18.94
CA LEU A 462 18.04 -17.21 -20.35
C LEU A 462 18.64 -15.86 -20.72
N ALA A 463 18.09 -14.77 -20.20
CA ALA A 463 18.66 -13.44 -20.36
C ALA A 463 20.10 -13.37 -19.81
N LEU A 464 20.33 -13.98 -18.64
CA LEU A 464 21.65 -14.13 -18.05
C LEU A 464 22.57 -15.00 -18.91
N LYS A 465 22.12 -16.21 -19.27
CA LYS A 465 22.87 -17.18 -20.09
C LYS A 465 23.39 -16.57 -21.40
N TYR A 466 22.57 -15.75 -22.06
CA TYR A 466 22.89 -15.19 -23.37
C TYR A 466 23.35 -13.74 -23.35
N GLY A 467 23.42 -13.10 -22.18
CA GLY A 467 23.85 -11.70 -22.04
C GLY A 467 22.89 -10.72 -22.75
N ALA A 468 21.62 -10.75 -22.37
CA ALA A 468 20.63 -9.77 -22.82
C ALA A 468 20.98 -8.35 -22.33
N PHE A 469 20.39 -7.33 -22.96
CA PHE A 469 20.50 -5.95 -22.46
C PHE A 469 19.86 -5.82 -21.07
N GLY A 470 18.64 -6.37 -20.93
CA GLY A 470 17.92 -6.32 -19.67
C GLY A 470 16.87 -7.42 -19.51
N VAL A 471 16.33 -7.51 -18.31
CA VAL A 471 15.14 -8.29 -17.97
C VAL A 471 14.04 -7.35 -17.49
N HIS A 472 12.79 -7.72 -17.76
CA HIS A 472 11.63 -7.11 -17.13
C HIS A 472 10.91 -8.17 -16.31
N LEU A 473 10.65 -7.89 -15.04
CA LEU A 473 10.04 -8.85 -14.11
C LEU A 473 8.79 -8.25 -13.44
N GLY A 474 7.81 -9.12 -13.17
CA GLY A 474 6.79 -8.83 -12.16
C GLY A 474 7.36 -8.90 -10.74
N GLN A 475 6.60 -8.44 -9.75
CA GLN A 475 6.99 -8.55 -8.34
C GLN A 475 7.22 -10.01 -7.92
N GLU A 476 6.36 -10.92 -8.37
CA GLU A 476 6.41 -12.36 -8.08
C GLU A 476 7.70 -13.00 -8.63
N ASP A 477 8.01 -12.75 -9.89
CA ASP A 477 9.20 -13.28 -10.55
C ASP A 477 10.49 -12.74 -9.91
N ALA A 478 10.48 -11.47 -9.48
CA ALA A 478 11.61 -10.83 -8.82
C ALA A 478 11.96 -11.47 -7.47
N LEU A 479 11.00 -12.08 -6.76
CA LEU A 479 11.26 -12.81 -5.51
C LEU A 479 12.10 -14.08 -5.73
N SER A 480 11.97 -14.70 -6.91
CA SER A 480 12.67 -15.93 -7.26
C SER A 480 13.95 -15.72 -8.07
N ALA A 481 14.13 -14.52 -8.63
CA ALA A 481 15.26 -14.19 -9.48
C ALA A 481 16.56 -13.97 -8.68
N ASP A 482 17.69 -14.42 -9.24
CA ASP A 482 19.00 -14.07 -8.71
C ASP A 482 19.39 -12.65 -9.14
N LEU A 483 18.87 -11.67 -8.42
CA LEU A 483 19.13 -10.25 -8.66
C LEU A 483 20.62 -9.89 -8.55
N ALA A 484 21.39 -10.62 -7.74
CA ALA A 484 22.83 -10.40 -7.61
C ALA A 484 23.54 -10.80 -8.90
N ALA A 485 23.28 -12.01 -9.40
CA ALA A 485 23.87 -12.49 -10.66
C ALA A 485 23.51 -11.58 -11.84
N LEU A 486 22.27 -11.08 -11.91
CA LEU A 486 21.85 -10.12 -12.94
C LEU A 486 22.66 -8.81 -12.86
N ALA A 487 22.81 -8.24 -11.66
CA ALA A 487 23.56 -7.00 -11.46
C ALA A 487 25.05 -7.18 -11.78
N GLU A 488 25.67 -8.26 -11.29
CA GLU A 488 27.09 -8.58 -11.51
C GLU A 488 27.42 -8.80 -13.00
N ASN A 489 26.45 -9.23 -13.81
CA ASN A 489 26.58 -9.41 -15.25
C ASN A 489 26.13 -8.19 -16.07
N ASN A 490 25.95 -7.02 -15.42
CA ASN A 490 25.55 -5.77 -16.07
C ASN A 490 24.23 -5.88 -16.86
N ILE A 491 23.27 -6.66 -16.36
CA ILE A 491 21.94 -6.77 -16.97
C ILE A 491 21.05 -5.67 -16.39
N ALA A 492 20.36 -4.92 -17.24
CA ALA A 492 19.39 -3.92 -16.78
C ALA A 492 18.14 -4.60 -16.19
N LEU A 493 17.51 -3.99 -15.20
CA LEU A 493 16.30 -4.50 -14.56
C LEU A 493 15.15 -3.50 -14.70
N GLY A 494 14.07 -3.90 -15.36
CA GLY A 494 12.75 -3.27 -15.27
C GLY A 494 11.87 -4.02 -14.30
N LEU A 495 11.18 -3.31 -13.40
CA LEU A 495 10.22 -3.91 -12.48
C LEU A 495 8.83 -3.32 -12.67
N SER A 496 7.82 -4.17 -12.80
CA SER A 496 6.42 -3.76 -12.72
C SER A 496 6.01 -3.50 -11.28
N SER A 497 5.30 -2.39 -11.06
CA SER A 497 4.70 -2.00 -9.79
C SER A 497 3.28 -1.45 -10.00
N HIS A 498 2.39 -1.80 -9.08
CA HIS A 498 0.96 -1.57 -9.15
C HIS A 498 0.39 -0.82 -7.93
N SER A 499 1.26 -0.41 -7.00
CA SER A 499 0.88 0.22 -5.74
C SER A 499 2.06 0.96 -5.12
N TYR A 500 1.85 1.85 -4.15
CA TYR A 500 2.95 2.43 -3.37
C TYR A 500 3.80 1.37 -2.70
N PHE A 501 3.19 0.34 -2.12
CA PHE A 501 3.90 -0.74 -1.46
C PHE A 501 4.88 -1.46 -2.40
N GLU A 502 4.43 -1.81 -3.61
CA GLU A 502 5.29 -2.44 -4.62
C GLU A 502 6.34 -1.48 -5.17
N ILE A 503 6.01 -0.20 -5.31
CA ILE A 503 7.01 0.83 -5.68
C ILE A 503 8.12 0.85 -4.63
N LEU A 504 7.79 0.84 -3.34
CA LEU A 504 8.79 0.86 -2.26
C LEU A 504 9.66 -0.40 -2.29
N LEU A 505 9.07 -1.59 -2.46
CA LEU A 505 9.82 -2.83 -2.68
C LEU A 505 10.77 -2.73 -3.89
N ALA A 506 10.29 -2.19 -5.01
CA ALA A 506 11.11 -1.97 -6.21
C ALA A 506 12.27 -1.00 -5.93
N THR A 507 12.03 0.14 -5.27
CA THR A 507 13.11 1.10 -4.96
C THR A 507 14.22 0.50 -4.10
N GLN A 508 13.91 -0.48 -3.25
CA GLN A 508 14.88 -1.14 -2.37
C GLN A 508 15.88 -2.04 -3.12
N VAL A 509 15.53 -2.49 -4.33
CA VAL A 509 16.46 -3.25 -5.19
C VAL A 509 17.13 -2.39 -6.27
N ASN A 510 16.83 -1.09 -6.34
CA ASN A 510 17.47 -0.12 -7.22
C ASN A 510 17.45 -0.51 -8.73
N PRO A 511 16.28 -0.79 -9.33
CA PRO A 511 16.16 -1.20 -10.73
C PRO A 511 16.57 -0.09 -11.69
N SER A 512 16.79 -0.46 -12.96
CA SER A 512 17.09 0.47 -14.04
C SER A 512 15.90 1.37 -14.39
N TYR A 513 14.67 0.88 -14.22
CA TYR A 513 13.42 1.66 -14.31
C TYR A 513 12.26 0.94 -13.59
N ILE A 514 11.20 1.69 -13.30
CA ILE A 514 9.97 1.17 -12.71
C ILE A 514 8.80 1.37 -13.68
N ALA A 515 8.11 0.28 -14.02
CA ALA A 515 6.89 0.31 -14.82
C ALA A 515 5.66 0.39 -13.91
N LEU A 516 4.88 1.45 -14.08
CA LEU A 516 3.69 1.78 -13.30
C LEU A 516 2.44 1.39 -14.08
N GLY A 517 1.65 0.46 -13.55
CA GLY A 517 0.46 0.02 -14.25
C GLY A 517 -0.49 -0.83 -13.41
N HIS A 518 -1.47 -1.50 -14.01
CA HIS A 518 -2.08 -1.07 -15.25
C HIS A 518 -2.81 0.29 -15.05
N ILE A 519 -2.60 1.25 -15.96
CA ILE A 519 -3.19 2.59 -15.84
C ILE A 519 -4.65 2.60 -16.25
N PHE A 520 -4.97 1.93 -17.36
CA PHE A 520 -6.32 1.74 -17.87
C PHE A 520 -6.69 0.26 -17.93
N ALA A 521 -7.98 -0.02 -18.12
CA ALA A 521 -8.48 -1.38 -18.29
C ALA A 521 -7.70 -2.11 -19.42
N THR A 522 -7.29 -3.35 -19.12
CA THR A 522 -6.49 -4.16 -20.05
C THR A 522 -6.97 -5.61 -20.04
N THR A 523 -6.88 -6.26 -21.20
CA THR A 523 -7.19 -7.69 -21.35
C THR A 523 -5.94 -8.57 -21.38
N THR A 524 -4.74 -7.98 -21.27
CA THR A 524 -3.45 -8.69 -21.45
C THR A 524 -3.04 -9.56 -20.24
N LYS A 525 -3.53 -9.23 -19.04
CA LYS A 525 -3.35 -9.98 -17.78
C LYS A 525 -4.65 -9.84 -17.00
N ASN A 526 -5.11 -10.91 -16.34
CA ASN A 526 -6.15 -10.79 -15.32
C ASN A 526 -5.52 -10.07 -14.12
N MET A 527 -5.92 -8.83 -13.89
CA MET A 527 -5.32 -8.00 -12.85
C MET A 527 -6.13 -8.15 -11.56
N PRO A 528 -5.48 -8.38 -10.41
CA PRO A 528 -6.19 -8.46 -9.13
C PRO A 528 -6.75 -7.10 -8.70
N SER A 529 -6.11 -6.00 -9.13
CA SER A 529 -6.49 -4.63 -8.79
C SER A 529 -7.33 -3.96 -9.88
N THR A 530 -8.05 -2.90 -9.51
CA THR A 530 -8.65 -1.96 -10.46
C THR A 530 -7.58 -1.11 -11.16
N PRO A 531 -7.87 -0.54 -12.34
CA PRO A 531 -6.95 0.36 -13.02
C PRO A 531 -6.51 1.52 -12.12
N GLN A 532 -5.22 1.83 -12.13
CA GLN A 532 -4.64 2.83 -11.24
C GLN A 532 -5.11 4.26 -11.57
N GLY A 533 -5.36 4.53 -12.86
CA GLY A 533 -5.77 5.83 -13.33
C GLY A 533 -4.68 6.90 -13.27
N LEU A 534 -4.99 8.06 -13.84
CA LEU A 534 -4.04 9.16 -14.02
C LEU A 534 -3.67 9.85 -12.70
N THR A 535 -4.59 9.90 -11.73
CA THR A 535 -4.33 10.52 -10.43
C THR A 535 -3.26 9.76 -9.64
N LYS A 536 -3.36 8.42 -9.57
CA LYS A 536 -2.32 7.61 -8.90
C LYS A 536 -1.02 7.65 -9.70
N LEU A 537 -1.08 7.59 -11.03
CA LEU A 537 0.10 7.71 -11.88
C LEU A 537 0.88 9.00 -11.59
N ALA A 538 0.22 10.15 -11.55
CA ALA A 538 0.85 11.44 -11.24
C ALA A 538 1.47 11.49 -9.84
N LYS A 539 0.84 10.83 -8.86
CA LYS A 539 1.38 10.72 -7.50
C LYS A 539 2.61 9.80 -7.44
N TYR A 540 2.60 8.69 -8.18
CA TYR A 540 3.75 7.77 -8.28
C TYR A 540 4.94 8.41 -8.99
N THR A 541 4.71 9.06 -10.12
CA THR A 541 5.76 9.75 -10.89
C THR A 541 6.36 10.89 -10.07
N SER A 542 5.53 11.69 -9.37
CA SER A 542 6.02 12.73 -8.48
C SER A 542 6.90 12.19 -7.36
N LEU A 543 6.56 11.04 -6.77
CA LEU A 543 7.37 10.40 -5.73
C LEU A 543 8.73 9.92 -6.27
N LEU A 544 8.73 9.35 -7.48
CA LEU A 544 9.91 8.74 -8.10
C LEU A 544 10.79 9.72 -8.89
N LYS A 545 10.30 10.95 -9.10
CA LYS A 545 10.96 11.98 -9.90
C LYS A 545 12.39 12.19 -9.40
N HIS A 546 13.34 12.24 -10.33
CA HIS A 546 14.79 12.36 -10.06
C HIS A 546 15.45 11.16 -9.35
N HIS A 547 14.69 10.13 -8.96
CA HIS A 547 15.24 8.91 -8.35
C HIS A 547 15.28 7.75 -9.34
N PHE A 548 14.21 7.53 -10.11
CA PHE A 548 14.10 6.41 -11.05
C PHE A 548 13.41 6.85 -12.35
N PRO A 549 13.84 6.34 -13.52
CA PRO A 549 13.04 6.41 -14.72
C PRO A 549 11.72 5.65 -14.53
N THR A 550 10.63 6.24 -15.01
CA THR A 550 9.27 5.72 -14.87
C THR A 550 8.62 5.45 -16.22
N VAL A 551 7.91 4.32 -16.31
CA VAL A 551 7.20 3.90 -17.52
C VAL A 551 5.74 3.68 -17.20
N ALA A 552 4.81 4.31 -17.90
CA ALA A 552 3.40 3.94 -17.77
C ALA A 552 3.09 2.69 -18.62
N ILE A 553 2.31 1.74 -18.09
CA ILE A 553 1.88 0.54 -18.82
C ILE A 553 0.41 0.19 -18.54
N GLY A 554 -0.26 -0.42 -19.52
CA GLY A 554 -1.59 -1.01 -19.38
C GLY A 554 -2.71 -0.15 -19.96
N GLY A 555 -3.27 -0.62 -21.07
CA GLY A 555 -4.37 0.04 -21.80
C GLY A 555 -3.98 1.35 -22.50
N ILE A 556 -2.70 1.51 -22.86
CA ILE A 556 -2.18 2.72 -23.51
C ILE A 556 -2.39 2.66 -25.03
N ASP A 557 -2.87 3.77 -25.60
CA ASP A 557 -3.06 3.99 -27.03
C ASP A 557 -2.96 5.48 -27.40
N SER A 558 -3.15 5.83 -28.67
CA SER A 558 -3.00 7.22 -29.16
C SER A 558 -4.00 8.21 -28.56
N GLN A 559 -5.12 7.75 -28.02
CA GLN A 559 -6.17 8.59 -27.45
C GLN A 559 -5.80 9.07 -26.04
N ASN A 560 -5.06 8.26 -25.28
CA ASN A 560 -4.72 8.57 -23.88
C ASN A 560 -3.26 9.02 -23.65
N LEU A 561 -2.40 9.01 -24.68
CA LEU A 561 -1.01 9.49 -24.56
C LEU A 561 -0.89 10.92 -24.03
N LYS A 562 -1.80 11.82 -24.43
CA LYS A 562 -1.78 13.22 -23.99
C LYS A 562 -1.97 13.29 -22.48
N ASP A 563 -2.96 12.60 -21.94
CA ASP A 563 -3.28 12.64 -20.53
C ASP A 563 -2.20 11.96 -19.67
N ILE A 564 -1.58 10.90 -20.20
CA ILE A 564 -0.42 10.25 -19.58
C ILE A 564 0.79 11.19 -19.53
N ALA A 565 1.08 11.93 -20.60
CA ALA A 565 2.24 12.83 -20.64
C ALA A 565 2.16 13.92 -19.55
N VAL A 566 0.96 14.42 -19.24
CA VAL A 566 0.72 15.44 -18.20
C VAL A 566 1.05 14.92 -16.80
N THR A 567 1.05 13.60 -16.56
CA THR A 567 1.43 13.05 -15.25
C THR A 567 2.92 13.14 -14.96
N GLY A 568 3.74 13.54 -15.94
CA GLY A 568 5.19 13.64 -15.79
C GLY A 568 5.93 12.31 -15.84
N VAL A 569 5.29 11.23 -16.31
CA VAL A 569 5.98 9.94 -16.55
C VAL A 569 7.04 10.10 -17.64
N ASP A 570 8.13 9.34 -17.56
CA ASP A 570 9.24 9.49 -18.51
C ASP A 570 8.89 8.88 -19.87
N ASP A 571 8.37 7.65 -19.86
CA ASP A 571 8.17 6.81 -21.04
C ASP A 571 6.88 5.97 -20.96
N VAL A 572 6.53 5.24 -22.03
CA VAL A 572 5.32 4.40 -22.08
C VAL A 572 5.57 3.04 -22.73
N ALA A 573 4.98 1.99 -22.16
CA ALA A 573 4.99 0.65 -22.72
C ALA A 573 3.64 0.33 -23.39
N VAL A 574 3.68 -0.07 -24.66
CA VAL A 574 2.47 -0.28 -25.47
C VAL A 574 2.40 -1.73 -25.96
N VAL A 575 1.24 -2.36 -25.75
CA VAL A 575 0.98 -3.74 -26.19
C VAL A 575 0.05 -3.72 -27.41
N ARG A 576 -1.27 -3.66 -27.19
CA ARG A 576 -2.30 -3.93 -28.21
C ARG A 576 -2.37 -2.88 -29.31
N ALA A 577 -2.19 -1.60 -28.98
CA ALA A 577 -2.26 -0.51 -29.96
C ALA A 577 -1.18 -0.64 -31.06
N ILE A 578 -0.14 -1.45 -30.84
CA ILE A 578 0.86 -1.80 -31.86
C ILE A 578 0.65 -3.23 -32.36
N THR A 579 0.59 -4.21 -31.46
CA THR A 579 0.60 -5.63 -31.86
C THR A 579 -0.68 -6.11 -32.54
N GLN A 580 -1.80 -5.41 -32.35
CA GLN A 580 -3.10 -5.71 -32.97
C GLN A 580 -3.48 -4.68 -34.04
N ALA A 581 -2.60 -3.73 -34.35
CA ALA A 581 -2.82 -2.80 -35.44
C ALA A 581 -2.72 -3.52 -36.79
N ARG A 582 -3.51 -3.08 -37.78
CA ARG A 582 -3.41 -3.57 -39.15
C ARG A 582 -2.02 -3.33 -39.75
N GLU A 583 -1.41 -2.19 -39.43
CA GLU A 583 -0.06 -1.79 -39.83
C GLU A 583 0.79 -1.48 -38.59
N PRO A 584 1.39 -2.50 -37.93
CA PRO A 584 2.10 -2.33 -36.65
C PRO A 584 3.24 -1.32 -36.69
N VAL A 585 3.97 -1.27 -37.81
CA VAL A 585 5.09 -0.33 -38.02
C VAL A 585 4.61 1.12 -38.01
N GLU A 586 3.53 1.42 -38.74
CA GLU A 586 3.00 2.79 -38.81
C GLU A 586 2.33 3.18 -37.49
N ALA A 587 1.67 2.24 -36.81
CA ALA A 587 1.14 2.46 -35.47
C ALA A 587 2.26 2.83 -34.47
N TYR A 588 3.37 2.08 -34.47
CA TYR A 588 4.54 2.39 -33.64
C TYR A 588 5.11 3.79 -33.96
N LYS A 589 5.39 4.09 -35.23
CA LYS A 589 5.95 5.39 -35.63
C LYS A 589 5.05 6.55 -35.24
N SER A 590 3.74 6.40 -35.42
CA SER A 590 2.75 7.42 -35.07
C SER A 590 2.74 7.69 -33.57
N LEU A 591 2.67 6.64 -32.75
CA LEU A 591 2.69 6.75 -31.29
C LEU A 591 4.00 7.38 -30.81
N ASN A 592 5.15 6.93 -31.34
CA ASN A 592 6.45 7.44 -30.91
C ASN A 592 6.61 8.92 -31.26
N LYS A 593 6.20 9.33 -32.46
CA LYS A 593 6.21 10.74 -32.88
C LYS A 593 5.29 11.60 -32.01
N GLN A 594 4.10 11.09 -31.69
CA GLN A 594 3.17 11.78 -30.80
C GLN A 594 3.78 11.96 -29.40
N TRP A 595 4.39 10.91 -28.84
CA TRP A 595 5.05 10.95 -27.54
C TRP A 595 6.21 11.96 -27.51
N GLN A 596 7.10 11.91 -28.49
CA GLN A 596 8.23 12.86 -28.60
C GLN A 596 7.75 14.31 -28.69
N THR A 597 6.66 14.57 -29.43
CA THR A 597 6.05 15.90 -29.51
C THR A 597 5.55 16.36 -28.14
N LEU A 598 4.82 15.50 -27.43
CA LEU A 598 4.29 15.80 -26.09
C LEU A 598 5.40 16.07 -25.07
N LYS A 599 6.47 15.26 -25.06
CA LYS A 599 7.62 15.45 -24.16
C LYS A 599 8.41 16.72 -24.49
N SER A 600 8.50 17.10 -25.76
CA SER A 600 9.16 18.35 -26.15
C SER A 600 8.39 19.58 -25.62
N LEU A 601 7.06 19.53 -25.68
CA LEU A 601 6.19 20.59 -25.14
C LEU A 601 6.26 20.68 -23.62
N SER A 602 6.31 19.54 -22.91
CA SER A 602 6.40 19.53 -21.44
C SER A 602 7.69 20.17 -20.94
N VAL A 603 8.83 19.90 -21.61
CA VAL A 603 10.13 20.51 -21.28
C VAL A 603 10.09 22.03 -21.47
N ILE A 604 9.42 22.52 -22.52
CA ILE A 604 9.23 23.96 -22.73
C ILE A 604 8.39 24.57 -21.60
N ALA A 605 7.31 23.92 -21.18
CA ALA A 605 6.46 24.38 -20.08
C ALA A 605 7.21 24.44 -18.73
N ASP A 606 8.00 23.40 -18.43
CA ASP A 606 8.84 23.33 -17.22
C ASP A 606 9.88 24.47 -17.20
N SER A 607 10.57 24.71 -18.33
CA SER A 607 11.58 25.77 -18.42
C SER A 607 11.03 27.19 -18.28
N LYS A 608 9.72 27.37 -18.50
CA LYS A 608 8.99 28.64 -18.32
C LYS A 608 8.31 28.76 -16.95
N GLY A 609 8.45 27.77 -16.07
CA GLY A 609 7.86 27.80 -14.72
C GLY A 609 6.34 27.68 -14.66
N LEU A 610 5.69 27.20 -15.74
CA LEU A 610 4.23 27.13 -15.86
C LEU A 610 3.61 25.93 -15.11
N ASN A 611 4.43 24.98 -14.63
CA ASN A 611 3.97 23.72 -14.03
C ASN A 611 3.87 23.72 -12.49
N ASN A 612 4.07 24.86 -11.81
CA ASN A 612 4.11 24.92 -10.33
C ASN A 612 2.75 25.03 -9.61
N SER A 613 1.62 24.74 -10.27
CA SER A 613 0.31 24.64 -9.61
C SER A 613 0.01 23.17 -9.26
N THR A 614 0.14 22.82 -7.98
CA THR A 614 -0.08 21.46 -7.46
C THR A 614 -1.54 21.01 -7.39
N THR A 615 -2.49 21.74 -7.97
CA THR A 615 -3.93 21.41 -7.84
C THR A 615 -4.80 21.71 -9.05
N SER A 616 -4.26 22.06 -10.22
CA SER A 616 -5.10 22.25 -11.41
C SER A 616 -4.48 21.64 -12.66
N THR A 617 -5.30 20.92 -13.41
CA THR A 617 -5.06 20.43 -14.78
C THR A 617 -5.06 21.57 -15.81
N GLU A 618 -5.14 22.84 -15.39
CA GLU A 618 -5.32 24.00 -16.25
C GLU A 618 -4.07 24.49 -17.02
N PRO A 619 -2.80 24.34 -16.58
CA PRO A 619 -1.66 24.92 -17.32
C PRO A 619 -1.45 24.32 -18.73
N TYR A 620 -2.02 23.14 -18.99
CA TYR A 620 -1.88 22.45 -20.27
C TYR A 620 -2.85 22.92 -21.36
N GLN A 621 -3.91 23.67 -21.03
CA GLN A 621 -4.88 24.14 -22.03
C GLN A 621 -4.49 25.49 -22.67
N GLU A 622 -3.64 26.30 -22.05
CA GLU A 622 -3.21 27.59 -22.62
C GLU A 622 -1.92 27.51 -23.45
N ALA A 623 -1.17 26.41 -23.37
CA ALA A 623 0.08 26.20 -24.12
C ALA A 623 -0.05 25.30 -25.36
N LEU A 624 -1.23 24.69 -25.56
CA LEU A 624 -1.62 23.88 -26.73
C LEU A 624 -2.61 24.67 -27.59
#